data_AF-A0A6D2DKI0-F1
#
_entry.id   AF-A0A6D2DKI0-F1
#
_cell.length_a   1.000
_cell.length_b   1.000
_cell.length_c   1.000
_cell.angle_alpha   90.00
_cell.angle_beta   90.00
_cell.angle_gamma   90.00
#
_symmetry.space_group_name_H-M   'P 1'
#
loop_
_entity.id
_entity.type
_entity.pdbx_description
1 polymer ?
#
loop_
_entity_poly.entity_id
_entity_poly.type
_entity_poly.pdbx_seq_one_letter_code
_entity_poly.pdbx_strand_id
1 'polypeptide(L)'
;NTADITTNTNSINQNTTDIATNTTNINNLSDSITTLTDDALLWDAASGAFSANHNGSASKITNLAAGTLAADSTDAVNGSQLFATNENVSQNTADITTNTNSINQNTTDIATNTTNINNLSDSITTLTDDAL
;
A
#
# COMPACT_ATOMS: atom_id res chain seq x y z
N ASN A 1 -71.66 -0.67 27.64
CA ASN A 1 -71.41 0.69 27.11
C ASN A 1 -70.36 1.43 27.92
N THR A 2 -70.58 1.85 29.18
CA THR A 2 -69.56 2.64 29.93
C THR A 2 -68.26 1.88 30.19
N ALA A 3 -68.33 0.61 30.61
CA ALA A 3 -67.14 -0.21 30.82
C ALA A 3 -66.33 -0.40 29.52
N ASP A 4 -67.01 -0.65 28.40
CA ASP A 4 -66.37 -0.80 27.08
C ASP A 4 -65.67 0.49 26.65
N ILE A 5 -66.30 1.65 26.90
CA ILE A 5 -65.69 2.97 26.64
C ILE A 5 -64.42 3.14 27.48
N THR A 6 -64.45 2.81 28.77
CA THR A 6 -63.26 2.89 29.63
C THR A 6 -62.13 1.99 29.12
N THR A 7 -62.44 0.75 28.74
CA THR A 7 -61.46 -0.16 28.15
C THR A 7 -60.86 0.41 26.87
N ASN A 8 -61.69 0.91 25.96
CA ASN A 8 -61.24 1.52 24.71
C ASN A 8 -60.36 2.75 24.97
N THR A 9 -60.72 3.61 25.93
CA THR A 9 -59.90 4.76 26.34
C THR A 9 -58.52 4.31 26.82
N ASN A 10 -58.45 3.26 27.65
CA ASN A 10 -57.17 2.72 28.13
C ASN A 10 -56.33 2.16 26.98
N SER A 11 -56.92 1.37 26.07
CA SER A 11 -56.21 0.84 24.90
C SER A 11 -55.72 1.95 23.97
N ILE A 12 -56.52 3.00 23.76
CA ILE A 12 -56.11 4.17 22.96
C ILE A 12 -54.91 4.86 23.63
N ASN A 13 -54.96 5.08 24.94
CA ASN A 13 -53.84 5.69 25.67
C ASN A 13 -52.56 4.85 25.58
N GLN A 14 -52.66 3.52 25.73
CA GLN A 14 -51.52 2.62 25.57
C GLN A 14 -50.96 2.70 24.14
N ASN A 15 -51.83 2.64 23.13
CA ASN A 15 -51.42 2.78 21.74
C ASN A 15 -50.73 4.13 21.48
N THR A 16 -51.21 5.22 22.08
CA THR A 16 -50.56 6.54 21.99
C THR A 16 -49.15 6.51 22.60
N THR A 17 -48.96 5.88 23.76
CA THR A 17 -47.64 5.71 24.37
C THR A 17 -46.73 4.83 23.51
N ASP A 18 -47.21 3.68 23.02
CA ASP A 18 -46.44 2.76 22.19
C ASP A 18 -46.00 3.44 20.88
N ILE A 19 -46.89 4.22 20.26
CA ILE A 19 -46.57 5.01 19.06
C ILE A 19 -45.49 6.05 19.36
N ALA A 20 -45.57 6.76 20.48
CA ALA A 20 -44.55 7.73 20.87
C ALA A 20 -43.19 7.05 21.07
N THR A 21 -43.15 5.91 21.75
CA THR A 21 -41.93 5.11 21.93
C THR A 21 -41.38 4.61 20.58
N ASN A 22 -42.24 4.10 19.70
CA ASN A 22 -41.84 3.65 18.37
C ASN A 22 -41.28 4.80 17.54
N THR A 23 -41.84 6.00 17.66
CA THR A 23 -41.34 7.20 16.97
C THR A 23 -39.92 7.54 17.42
N THR A 24 -39.65 7.52 18.73
CA THR A 24 -38.28 7.72 19.26
C THR A 24 -37.32 6.65 18.76
N ASN A 25 -37.72 5.38 18.78
CA ASN A 25 -36.87 4.28 18.32
C ASN A 25 -36.52 4.40 16.82
N ILE A 26 -37.49 4.81 16.00
CA ILE A 26 -37.29 5.03 14.56
C ILE A 26 -36.27 6.16 14.33
N ASN A 27 -36.37 7.26 15.08
CA ASN A 27 -35.42 8.36 14.96
C ASN A 27 -33.99 7.92 15.33
N ASN A 28 -33.83 7.19 16.45
CA ASN A 28 -32.51 6.67 16.85
C ASN A 28 -31.91 5.72 15.80
N LEU A 29 -32.75 4.90 15.17
CA LEU A 29 -32.33 4.03 14.07
C LEU A 29 -31.91 4.84 12.83
N SER A 30 -32.66 5.87 12.48
CA SER A 30 -32.34 6.78 11.37
C SER A 30 -30.98 7.46 11.57
N ASP A 31 -30.70 7.91 12.79
CA ASP A 31 -29.42 8.53 13.14
C ASP A 31 -28.27 7.52 13.02
N SER A 32 -28.47 6.31 13.55
CA SER A 32 -27.48 5.22 13.46
C SER A 32 -27.18 4.83 12.00
N ILE A 33 -28.20 4.80 11.14
CA ILE A 33 -28.03 4.54 9.71
C ILE A 33 -27.22 5.65 9.05
N THR A 34 -27.50 6.91 9.39
CA THR A 34 -26.76 8.06 8.85
C THR A 34 -25.28 7.99 9.23
N THR A 35 -24.98 7.68 10.50
CA THR A 35 -23.59 7.48 10.95
C THR A 35 -22.91 6.33 10.20
N LEU A 36 -23.61 5.21 9.98
CA LEU A 36 -23.05 4.11 9.19
C LEU A 36 -22.77 4.51 7.74
N THR A 37 -23.64 5.31 7.12
CA THR A 37 -23.42 5.78 5.75
C THR A 37 -22.28 6.78 5.63
N ASP A 38 -21.99 7.54 6.69
CA ASP A 38 -20.91 8.52 6.70
C ASP A 38 -19.53 7.88 6.97
N ASP A 39 -19.47 6.87 7.84
CA ASP A 39 -18.18 6.32 8.31
C ASP A 39 -17.75 5.01 7.63
N ALA A 40 -18.64 4.32 6.91
CA ALA A 40 -18.30 3.05 6.27
C ALA A 40 -17.47 3.23 4.97
N LEU A 41 -16.63 2.24 4.65
CA LEU A 41 -16.07 2.06 3.31
C LEU A 41 -17.16 1.58 2.36
N LEU A 42 -17.83 2.51 1.68
CA LEU A 42 -18.95 2.22 0.79
C LEU A 42 -18.51 2.04 -0.67
N TRP A 43 -19.32 1.28 -1.41
CA TRP A 43 -19.17 1.16 -2.85
C TRP A 43 -19.56 2.48 -3.53
N ASP A 44 -18.63 3.04 -4.30
CA ASP A 44 -18.89 4.15 -5.20
C ASP A 44 -19.15 3.61 -6.61
N ALA A 45 -20.42 3.68 -7.03
CA ALA A 45 -20.85 3.20 -8.34
C ALA A 45 -20.28 4.02 -9.51
N ALA A 46 -19.94 5.29 -9.29
CA ALA A 46 -19.33 6.11 -10.34
C ALA A 46 -17.88 5.69 -10.59
N SER A 47 -17.15 5.33 -9.52
CA SER A 47 -15.78 4.82 -9.60
C SER A 47 -15.71 3.31 -9.88
N GLY A 48 -16.79 2.57 -9.67
CA GLY A 48 -16.80 1.12 -9.76
C GLY A 48 -15.87 0.44 -8.74
N ALA A 49 -15.76 1.02 -7.53
CA ALA A 49 -14.86 0.55 -6.48
C ALA A 49 -15.36 0.94 -5.08
N PHE A 50 -14.81 0.32 -4.03
CA PHE A 50 -14.96 0.86 -2.67
C PHE A 50 -14.17 2.17 -2.53
N SER A 51 -14.80 3.19 -1.95
CA SER A 51 -14.18 4.50 -1.77
C SER A 51 -13.67 4.66 -0.34
N ALA A 52 -12.36 4.93 -0.23
CA ALA A 52 -11.76 5.40 1.02
C ALA A 52 -11.87 6.92 1.20
N ASN A 53 -12.76 7.59 0.46
CA ASN A 53 -13.06 8.99 0.69
C ASN A 53 -13.85 9.13 2.00
N HIS A 54 -13.32 9.91 2.94
CA HIS A 54 -14.04 10.32 4.13
C HIS A 54 -14.00 11.84 4.19
N ASN A 55 -15.19 12.47 4.29
CA ASN A 55 -15.33 13.93 4.31
C ASN A 55 -14.62 14.67 3.16
N GLY A 56 -14.68 14.12 1.94
CA GLY A 56 -14.14 14.73 0.74
C GLY A 56 -12.66 14.48 0.50
N SER A 57 -11.98 13.71 1.35
CA SER A 57 -10.54 13.46 1.27
C SER A 57 -10.21 11.96 1.19
N ALA A 58 -9.17 11.62 0.43
CA ALA A 58 -8.62 10.27 0.43
C ALA A 58 -8.07 9.91 1.82
N SER A 59 -8.52 8.80 2.38
CA SER A 59 -8.14 8.36 3.73
C SER A 59 -7.26 7.12 3.72
N LYS A 60 -6.52 6.92 4.82
CA LYS A 60 -5.71 5.71 5.03
C LYS A 60 -6.60 4.55 5.44
N ILE A 61 -6.27 3.35 4.98
CA ILE A 61 -6.73 2.08 5.53
C ILE A 61 -5.60 1.52 6.39
N THR A 62 -5.83 1.37 7.70
CA THR A 62 -4.84 0.90 8.67
C THR A 62 -5.28 -0.42 9.32
N ASN A 63 -4.40 -1.03 10.11
CA ASN A 63 -4.59 -2.35 10.72
C ASN A 63 -4.79 -3.46 9.67
N LEU A 64 -4.25 -3.25 8.48
CA LEU A 64 -4.20 -4.25 7.42
C LEU A 64 -3.09 -5.26 7.72
N ALA A 65 -3.47 -6.51 7.97
CA ALA A 65 -2.52 -7.61 8.05
C ALA A 65 -1.74 -7.74 6.73
N ALA A 66 -0.52 -8.27 6.76
CA ALA A 66 0.26 -8.46 5.55
C ALA A 66 -0.47 -9.43 4.62
N GLY A 67 -0.68 -9.03 3.37
CA GLY A 67 -1.33 -9.86 2.36
C GLY A 67 -0.42 -10.99 1.89
N THR A 68 -1.01 -12.06 1.39
CA THR A 68 -0.26 -13.15 0.78
C THR A 68 0.40 -12.68 -0.51
N LEU A 69 1.70 -12.94 -0.68
CA LEU A 69 2.43 -12.64 -1.91
C LEU A 69 2.49 -13.88 -2.80
N ALA A 70 1.51 -14.02 -3.69
CA ALA A 70 1.38 -15.10 -4.66
C ALA A 70 0.80 -14.56 -5.99
N ALA A 71 1.00 -15.30 -7.08
CA ALA A 71 0.65 -14.84 -8.43
C ALA A 71 -0.86 -14.56 -8.63
N ASP A 72 -1.70 -15.24 -7.88
CA ASP A 72 -3.17 -15.16 -7.94
C ASP A 72 -3.78 -14.53 -6.67
N SER A 73 -2.96 -13.94 -5.79
CA SER A 73 -3.44 -13.29 -4.58
C SER A 73 -4.28 -12.05 -4.89
N THR A 74 -5.40 -11.92 -4.18
CA THR A 74 -6.24 -10.71 -4.16
C THR A 74 -6.15 -9.96 -2.84
N ASP A 75 -5.21 -10.33 -1.97
CA ASP A 75 -5.01 -9.68 -0.69
C ASP A 75 -4.41 -8.28 -0.90
N ALA A 76 -4.92 -7.29 -0.18
CA ALA A 76 -4.26 -5.99 -0.12
C ALA A 76 -2.91 -6.12 0.60
N VAL A 77 -1.88 -5.46 0.08
CA VAL A 77 -0.56 -5.39 0.72
C VAL A 77 -0.45 -4.18 1.63
N ASN A 78 0.27 -4.31 2.73
CA ASN A 78 0.49 -3.21 3.67
C ASN A 78 1.90 -2.59 3.50
N GLY A 79 2.16 -1.53 4.27
CA GLY A 79 3.40 -0.77 4.19
C GLY A 79 4.67 -1.56 4.54
N SER A 80 4.61 -2.58 5.41
CA SER A 80 5.80 -3.34 5.77
C SER A 80 6.30 -4.22 4.62
N GLN A 81 5.40 -4.72 3.79
CA GLN A 81 5.74 -5.51 2.61
C GLN A 81 6.42 -4.67 1.52
N LEU A 82 5.88 -3.48 1.26
CA LEU A 82 6.50 -2.54 0.34
C LEU A 82 7.86 -2.04 0.87
N PHE A 83 7.97 -1.81 2.17
CA PHE A 83 9.24 -1.45 2.81
C PHE A 83 10.31 -2.53 2.62
N ALA A 84 10.00 -3.81 2.89
CA ALA A 84 10.95 -4.91 2.68
C ALA A 84 11.41 -5.02 1.21
N THR A 85 10.50 -4.76 0.26
CA THR A 85 10.85 -4.71 -1.17
C THR A 85 11.83 -3.56 -1.46
N ASN A 86 11.59 -2.37 -0.90
CA ASN A 86 12.45 -1.20 -1.10
C ASN A 86 13.85 -1.38 -0.47
N GLU A 87 13.97 -2.10 0.64
CA GLU A 87 15.27 -2.44 1.24
C GLU A 87 16.08 -3.33 0.29
N ASN A 88 15.46 -4.35 -0.31
CA ASN A 88 16.13 -5.21 -1.29
C ASN A 88 16.58 -4.42 -2.55
N VAL A 89 15.75 -3.49 -3.02
CA VAL A 89 16.12 -2.59 -4.14
C VAL A 89 17.29 -1.67 -3.78
N SER A 90 17.31 -1.16 -2.56
CA SER A 90 18.40 -0.32 -2.06
C SER A 90 19.70 -1.10 -1.97
N GLN A 91 19.66 -2.34 -1.48
CA GLN A 91 20.82 -3.24 -1.45
C GLN A 91 21.35 -3.52 -2.86
N ASN A 92 20.46 -3.86 -3.80
CA ASN A 92 20.86 -4.07 -5.20
C ASN A 92 21.55 -2.83 -5.79
N THR A 93 21.09 -1.62 -5.45
CA THR A 93 21.70 -0.37 -5.91
C THR A 93 23.12 -0.19 -5.37
N ALA A 94 23.35 -0.55 -4.10
CA ALA A 94 24.67 -0.53 -3.48
C ALA A 94 25.62 -1.57 -4.11
N ASP A 95 25.12 -2.78 -4.37
CA ASP A 95 25.89 -3.85 -5.02
C ASP A 95 26.28 -3.46 -6.45
N ILE A 96 25.37 -2.85 -7.20
CA ILE A 96 25.65 -2.33 -8.55
C ILE A 96 26.72 -1.24 -8.51
N THR A 97 26.68 -0.34 -7.53
CA THR A 97 27.71 0.70 -7.36
C THR A 97 29.07 0.08 -7.09
N THR A 98 29.12 -0.94 -6.22
CA THR A 98 30.34 -1.70 -5.94
C THR A 98 30.89 -2.36 -7.19
N ASN A 99 30.03 -3.07 -7.94
CA ASN A 99 30.41 -3.71 -9.20
C ASN A 99 30.94 -2.70 -10.22
N THR A 100 30.31 -1.53 -10.32
CA THR A 100 30.75 -0.44 -11.20
C THR A 100 32.15 0.04 -10.84
N ASN A 101 32.43 0.22 -9.55
CA ASN A 101 33.75 0.61 -9.08
C ASN A 101 34.81 -0.46 -9.40
N SER A 102 34.50 -1.74 -9.17
CA SER A 102 35.40 -2.85 -9.54
C SER A 102 35.66 -2.91 -11.05
N ILE A 103 34.65 -2.67 -11.89
CA ILE A 103 34.82 -2.62 -13.35
C ILE A 103 35.70 -1.44 -13.78
N ASN A 104 35.52 -0.27 -13.17
CA ASN A 104 36.36 0.90 -13.44
C ASN A 104 37.81 0.66 -13.01
N GLN A 105 38.03 -0.02 -11.89
CA GLN A 105 39.37 -0.42 -11.46
C GLN A 105 40.01 -1.40 -12.45
N ASN A 106 39.28 -2.44 -12.84
CA ASN A 106 39.75 -3.40 -13.85
C ASN A 106 40.11 -2.69 -15.17
N THR A 107 39.31 -1.71 -15.58
CA THR A 107 39.57 -0.90 -16.79
C THR A 107 40.91 -0.15 -16.67
N THR A 108 41.20 0.40 -15.49
CA THR A 108 42.48 1.07 -15.19
C THR A 108 43.65 0.08 -15.20
N ASP A 109 43.50 -1.05 -14.53
CA ASP A 109 44.53 -2.09 -14.45
C ASP A 109 44.88 -2.65 -15.83
N ILE A 110 43.87 -2.85 -16.69
CA ILE A 110 44.05 -3.28 -18.09
C ILE A 110 44.84 -2.22 -18.88
N ALA A 111 44.56 -0.94 -18.70
CA ALA A 111 45.30 0.13 -19.36
C ALA A 111 46.78 0.17 -18.91
N THR A 112 47.04 -0.03 -17.62
CA THR A 112 48.41 -0.16 -17.07
C THR A 112 49.12 -1.37 -17.64
N ASN A 113 48.48 -2.55 -17.65
CA ASN A 113 49.06 -3.76 -18.22
C ASN A 113 49.37 -3.58 -19.72
N THR A 114 48.48 -2.94 -20.46
CA THR A 114 48.70 -2.61 -21.89
C THR A 114 49.96 -1.76 -22.06
N THR A 115 50.15 -0.74 -21.22
CA THR A 115 51.36 0.11 -21.23
C THR A 115 52.62 -0.69 -20.92
N ASN A 116 52.59 -1.54 -19.89
CA ASN A 116 53.73 -2.38 -19.51
C ASN A 116 54.12 -3.36 -20.61
N ILE A 117 53.15 -3.97 -21.27
CA ILE A 117 53.37 -4.88 -22.41
C ILE A 117 54.04 -4.14 -23.57
N ASN A 118 53.59 -2.93 -23.91
CA ASN A 118 54.21 -2.13 -24.96
C ASN A 118 55.67 -1.80 -24.63
N ASN A 119 55.96 -1.33 -23.42
CA ASN A 119 57.34 -1.03 -23.00
C ASN A 119 58.26 -2.27 -23.07
N LEU A 120 57.75 -3.45 -22.71
CA LEU A 120 58.49 -4.70 -22.83
C LEU A 120 58.71 -5.08 -24.31
N SER A 121 57.69 -4.93 -25.15
CA SER A 121 57.77 -5.16 -26.59
C SER A 121 58.84 -4.27 -27.24
N ASP A 122 58.89 -2.99 -26.88
CA ASP A 122 59.90 -2.05 -27.36
C ASP A 122 61.31 -2.49 -26.92
N SER A 123 61.46 -2.86 -25.65
CA SER A 123 62.75 -3.33 -25.10
C SER A 123 63.25 -4.61 -25.79
N ILE A 124 62.35 -5.54 -26.12
CA ILE A 124 62.69 -6.76 -26.87
C ILE A 124 63.12 -6.41 -28.30
N THR A 125 62.43 -5.46 -28.93
CA THR A 125 62.77 -4.99 -30.28
C THR A 125 64.18 -4.39 -30.30
N THR A 126 64.50 -3.53 -29.32
CA THR A 126 65.84 -2.94 -29.22
C THR A 126 66.95 -3.98 -29.03
N LEU A 127 66.72 -5.01 -28.20
CA LEU A 127 67.71 -6.08 -28.00
C LEU A 127 67.89 -6.95 -29.25
N THR A 128 66.83 -7.11 -30.05
CA THR A 128 66.89 -7.87 -31.31
C THR A 128 67.70 -7.11 -32.36
N ASP A 129 67.56 -5.79 -32.41
CA ASP A 129 68.33 -4.91 -33.29
C ASP A 129 69.83 -4.88 -32.92
N ASP A 130 70.17 -4.84 -31.63
CA ASP A 130 71.57 -4.85 -31.15
C ASP A 130 72.33 -6.17 -31.45
N ALA A 131 71.61 -7.24 -31.79
CA ALA A 131 72.17 -8.57 -32.03
C ALA A 131 72.49 -8.87 -33.51
N LEU A 132 72.21 -7.95 -34.44
CA LEU A 132 72.39 -8.05 -35.90
C LEU A 132 73.59 -7.22 -36.40
#